data_AF-K1RP07-F1
#
_entry.id   AF-K1RP07-F1
#
_cell.length_a   1.000
_cell.length_b   1.000
_cell.length_c   1.000
_cell.angle_alpha   90.00
_cell.angle_beta   90.00
_cell.angle_gamma   90.00
#
_symmetry.space_group_name_H-M   'P 1'
#
loop_
_entity.id
_entity.type
_entity.pdbx_description
1 polymer ?
#
loop_
_entity_poly.entity_id
_entity_poly.type
_entity_poly.pdbx_seq_one_letter_code
_entity_poly.pdbx_strand_id
1 'polypeptide(L)'
;MQSPYPFRYTDEDLQGSDSGQLFADIRVGGGITYQFSPDSKEICFVSNHDEHQEASTNADLWTVSVNGGEPVCITKENKAWDGTPAYSPDGKYIAYRLQQVPGYESDRFRLAIYDRAAKKSTILTEKFDNWVDDYKWAPD
;
A
#
# COMPACT_ATOMS: atom_id res chain seq x y z
N MET A 1 36.05 -0.12 -31.19
CA MET A 1 35.72 -0.81 -29.91
C MET A 1 34.48 -0.14 -29.37
N GLN A 2 33.37 -0.87 -29.30
CA GLN A 2 32.01 -0.33 -29.12
C GLN A 2 31.48 -0.83 -27.77
N SER A 3 31.05 0.09 -26.91
CA SER A 3 30.33 -0.21 -25.66
C SER A 3 28.82 -0.31 -25.94
N PRO A 4 28.04 -1.23 -25.35
CA PRO A 4 26.79 -1.68 -25.94
C PRO A 4 25.54 -1.40 -25.07
N TYR A 5 25.21 -0.16 -24.69
CA TYR A 5 23.86 0.15 -24.16
C TYR A 5 23.47 1.62 -24.40
N PRO A 6 22.31 1.91 -25.03
CA PRO A 6 21.80 3.27 -25.18
C PRO A 6 20.47 3.44 -24.43
N PHE A 7 20.46 4.02 -23.22
CA PHE A 7 19.26 4.70 -22.72
C PHE A 7 19.67 5.88 -21.84
N ARG A 8 19.39 7.09 -22.34
CA ARG A 8 19.31 8.33 -21.57
C ARG A 8 17.83 8.56 -21.27
N TYR A 9 17.47 8.78 -20.01
CA TYR A 9 16.18 9.37 -19.66
C TYR A 9 16.30 10.89 -19.81
N THR A 10 15.42 11.49 -20.59
CA THR A 10 15.18 12.94 -20.62
C THR A 10 13.70 13.15 -20.34
N ASP A 11 13.38 14.01 -19.37
CA ASP A 11 12.04 14.30 -18.82
C ASP A 11 11.07 15.02 -19.79
N GLU A 12 11.17 14.82 -21.10
CA GLU A 12 10.43 15.65 -22.09
C GLU A 12 9.26 14.97 -22.82
N ASP A 13 8.89 13.72 -22.51
CA ASP A 13 7.79 13.03 -23.20
C ASP A 13 6.45 12.98 -22.42
N LEU A 14 6.31 13.71 -21.31
CA LEU A 14 5.05 13.80 -20.55
C LEU A 14 4.14 14.97 -20.98
N GLN A 15 3.96 15.18 -22.28
CA GLN A 15 2.87 16.00 -22.79
C GLN A 15 1.90 15.17 -23.63
N GLY A 16 1.01 14.47 -22.92
CA GLY A 16 -0.15 13.79 -23.47
C GLY A 16 -1.41 14.24 -22.76
N SER A 17 -2.20 15.05 -23.47
CA SER A 17 -3.54 15.59 -23.20
C SER A 17 -4.36 15.04 -22.03
N ASP A 18 -4.82 16.00 -21.23
CA ASP A 18 -5.96 16.02 -20.32
C ASP A 18 -7.08 14.99 -20.58
N SER A 19 -7.11 13.97 -19.73
CA SER A 19 -8.35 13.37 -19.22
C SER A 19 -8.04 12.99 -17.76
N GLY A 20 -8.86 13.45 -16.82
CA GLY A 20 -8.63 13.36 -15.37
C GLY A 20 -8.38 11.95 -14.85
N GLN A 21 -7.16 11.46 -15.01
CA GLN A 21 -6.64 10.21 -14.48
C GLN A 21 -6.06 10.50 -13.11
N LEU A 22 -6.65 9.88 -12.09
CA LEU A 22 -6.07 9.77 -10.76
C LEU A 22 -4.74 9.02 -10.90
N PHE A 23 -3.63 9.74 -10.95
CA PHE A 23 -2.32 9.16 -10.71
C PHE A 23 -2.24 8.87 -9.21
N ALA A 24 -2.59 7.64 -8.82
CA ALA A 24 -2.14 7.11 -7.54
C ALA A 24 -0.63 6.92 -7.67
N ASP A 25 0.16 7.70 -6.92
CA ASP A 25 1.59 7.46 -6.79
C ASP A 25 1.78 6.10 -6.10
N ILE A 26 1.99 5.04 -6.89
CA ILE A 26 2.35 3.73 -6.39
C ILE A 26 3.78 3.86 -5.86
N ARG A 27 3.90 4.02 -4.54
CA ARG A 27 5.18 4.17 -3.85
C ARG A 27 6.15 3.03 -4.22
N VAL A 28 7.33 3.38 -4.73
CA VAL A 28 8.43 2.43 -4.97
C VAL A 28 9.36 2.43 -3.76
N GLY A 29 9.13 1.47 -2.86
CA GLY A 29 9.97 1.19 -1.69
C GLY A 29 9.35 0.14 -0.78
N GLY A 30 9.84 -1.12 -0.85
CA GLY A 30 9.50 -2.21 0.06
C GLY A 30 8.21 -2.98 -0.22
N GLY A 31 8.32 -4.23 -0.68
CA GLY A 31 7.22 -5.20 -0.76
C GLY A 31 6.19 -4.99 -1.88
N ILE A 32 5.20 -5.89 -1.97
CA ILE A 32 4.04 -5.75 -2.87
C ILE A 32 3.24 -4.50 -2.49
N THR A 33 2.91 -3.65 -3.46
CA THR A 33 2.26 -2.35 -3.20
C THR A 33 0.78 -2.34 -3.52
N TYR A 34 0.24 -3.42 -4.10
CA TYR A 34 -1.17 -3.58 -4.40
C TYR A 34 -1.59 -5.05 -4.46
N GLN A 35 -2.90 -5.31 -4.35
CA GLN A 35 -3.50 -6.63 -4.54
C GLN A 35 -4.94 -6.51 -5.05
N PHE A 36 -5.37 -7.43 -5.92
CA PHE A 36 -6.78 -7.61 -6.28
C PHE A 36 -7.52 -8.38 -5.18
N SER A 37 -8.79 -8.04 -4.96
CA SER A 37 -9.68 -8.84 -4.15
C SER A 37 -9.88 -10.23 -4.77
N PRO A 38 -10.19 -11.28 -3.99
CA PRO A 38 -10.37 -12.64 -4.51
C PRO A 38 -11.49 -12.76 -5.55
N ASP A 39 -12.50 -11.90 -5.46
CA ASP A 39 -13.60 -11.81 -6.42
C ASP A 39 -13.30 -10.91 -7.63
N SER A 40 -12.09 -10.35 -7.72
CA SER A 40 -11.61 -9.49 -8.80
C SER A 40 -12.44 -8.21 -9.02
N LYS A 41 -13.09 -7.69 -7.98
CA LYS A 41 -13.92 -6.47 -8.06
C LYS A 41 -13.29 -5.23 -7.45
N GLU A 42 -12.25 -5.39 -6.65
CA GLU A 42 -11.59 -4.31 -5.92
C GLU A 42 -10.07 -4.46 -5.99
N ILE A 43 -9.36 -3.34 -5.96
CA ILE A 43 -7.90 -3.28 -5.81
C ILE A 43 -7.62 -2.58 -4.49
N CYS A 44 -6.79 -3.19 -3.64
CA CYS A 44 -6.17 -2.50 -2.51
C CYS A 44 -4.75 -2.10 -2.90
N PHE A 45 -4.34 -0.87 -2.61
CA PHE A 45 -3.03 -0.35 -2.96
C PHE A 45 -2.49 0.61 -1.90
N VAL A 46 -1.18 0.81 -1.89
CA VAL A 46 -0.49 1.75 -1.00
C VAL A 46 -0.35 3.10 -1.68
N SER A 47 -0.72 4.18 -0.99
CA SER A 47 -0.52 5.56 -1.46
C SER A 47 -0.32 6.51 -0.28
N ASN A 48 0.51 7.53 -0.46
CA ASN A 48 0.70 8.62 0.51
C ASN A 48 0.10 9.89 -0.09
N HIS A 49 -0.72 10.59 0.71
CA HIS A 49 -1.45 11.79 0.31
C HIS A 49 -1.09 13.01 1.18
N ASP A 50 0.00 12.94 1.95
CA ASP A 50 0.53 14.09 2.68
C ASP A 50 1.08 15.15 1.72
N GLU A 51 1.18 16.40 2.17
CA GLU A 51 1.69 17.53 1.38
C GLU A 51 3.17 17.37 1.02
N HIS A 52 3.99 16.94 1.98
CA HIS A 52 5.43 16.70 1.84
C HIS A 52 5.73 15.20 1.86
N GLN A 53 5.31 14.55 0.79
CA GLN A 53 5.40 13.10 0.59
C GLN A 53 6.83 12.56 0.77
N GLU A 54 7.83 13.30 0.32
CA GLU A 54 9.25 13.00 0.40
C GLU A 54 9.82 12.99 1.82
N ALA A 55 9.15 13.66 2.75
CA ALA A 55 9.54 13.76 4.15
C ALA A 55 8.61 12.95 5.08
N SER A 56 7.66 12.20 4.51
CA SER A 56 6.61 11.50 5.25
C SER A 56 6.72 9.98 5.11
N THR A 57 6.62 9.30 6.25
CA THR A 57 6.46 7.84 6.31
C THR A 57 4.99 7.41 6.25
N ASN A 58 4.03 8.35 6.13
CA ASN A 58 2.60 8.11 6.18
C ASN A 58 2.09 7.50 4.85
N ALA A 59 2.39 6.23 4.64
CA ALA A 59 1.79 5.45 3.57
C ALA A 59 0.52 4.79 4.09
N ASP A 60 -0.59 4.93 3.36
CA ASP A 60 -1.88 4.37 3.73
C ASP A 60 -2.32 3.28 2.74
N LEU A 61 -3.20 2.39 3.19
CA LEU A 61 -3.95 1.50 2.33
C LEU A 61 -5.22 2.15 1.81
N TRP A 62 -5.40 2.06 0.50
CA TRP A 62 -6.54 2.56 -0.24
C TRP A 62 -7.22 1.42 -0.99
N THR A 63 -8.53 1.48 -1.13
CA THR A 63 -9.32 0.53 -1.93
C THR A 63 -10.09 1.25 -3.02
N VAL A 64 -10.13 0.67 -4.22
CA VAL A 64 -10.90 1.18 -5.36
C VAL A 64 -11.54 0.04 -6.15
N SER A 65 -12.73 0.27 -6.69
CA SER A 65 -13.37 -0.66 -7.63
C SER A 65 -12.52 -0.85 -8.89
N VAL A 66 -12.47 -2.07 -9.44
CA VAL A 66 -11.78 -2.34 -10.71
C VAL A 66 -12.38 -1.59 -11.90
N ASN A 67 -13.63 -1.16 -11.78
CA ASN A 67 -14.30 -0.33 -12.79
C ASN A 67 -13.96 1.17 -12.63
N GLY A 68 -13.05 1.51 -11.73
CA GLY A 68 -12.73 2.89 -11.35
C GLY A 68 -13.70 3.47 -10.32
N GLY A 69 -13.51 4.75 -10.01
CA GLY A 69 -14.24 5.50 -8.98
C GLY A 69 -13.30 6.15 -7.98
N GLU A 70 -13.87 6.80 -6.96
CA GLU A 70 -13.10 7.45 -5.90
C GLU A 70 -12.48 6.41 -4.96
N PRO A 71 -11.14 6.40 -4.76
CA PRO A 71 -10.49 5.53 -3.80
C PRO A 71 -10.89 5.86 -2.35
N VAL A 72 -10.97 4.84 -1.51
CA VAL A 72 -11.28 4.98 -0.08
C VAL A 72 -10.05 4.59 0.74
N CYS A 73 -9.55 5.50 1.58
CA CYS A 73 -8.51 5.19 2.54
C CYS A 73 -9.08 4.37 3.71
N ILE A 74 -8.55 3.16 3.91
CA ILE A 74 -9.02 2.21 4.92
C ILE A 74 -8.17 2.23 6.20
N THR A 75 -7.00 2.89 6.18
CA THR A 75 -6.08 2.98 7.32
C THR A 75 -5.82 4.39 7.85
N LYS A 76 -6.57 5.39 7.37
CA LYS A 76 -6.41 6.85 7.62
C LYS A 76 -6.06 7.32 9.05
N GLU A 77 -6.36 6.52 10.06
CA GLU A 77 -6.11 6.84 11.47
C GLU A 77 -4.65 6.64 11.87
N ASN A 78 -3.93 5.74 11.19
CA ASN A 78 -2.49 5.65 11.34
C ASN A 78 -1.83 6.79 10.57
N LYS A 79 -0.78 7.37 11.15
CA LYS A 79 0.04 8.42 10.50
C LYS A 79 1.47 7.96 10.21
N ALA A 80 1.72 6.67 10.44
CA ALA A 80 2.96 5.99 10.09
C ALA A 80 2.71 5.11 8.86
N TRP A 81 3.66 4.25 8.53
CA TRP A 81 3.58 3.42 7.34
C TRP A 81 2.60 2.25 7.52
N ASP A 82 1.70 2.06 6.55
CA ASP A 82 0.86 0.88 6.35
C ASP A 82 1.09 0.33 4.93
N GLY A 83 1.24 -1.00 4.79
CA GLY A 83 1.54 -1.57 3.49
C GLY A 83 1.45 -3.08 3.36
N THR A 84 1.92 -3.57 2.22
CA THR A 84 1.93 -4.98 1.79
C THR A 84 0.57 -5.68 1.78
N PRO A 85 -0.53 -5.07 1.31
CA PRO A 85 -1.87 -5.62 1.52
C PRO A 85 -2.06 -7.06 0.98
N ALA A 86 -2.74 -7.89 1.77
CA ALA A 86 -3.15 -9.23 1.37
C ALA A 86 -4.58 -9.56 1.83
N TYR A 87 -5.52 -9.63 0.89
CA TYR A 87 -6.86 -10.16 1.08
C TYR A 87 -6.84 -11.61 1.59
N SER A 88 -7.75 -11.92 2.51
CA SER A 88 -8.04 -13.30 2.89
C SER A 88 -8.66 -14.07 1.71
N PRO A 89 -8.52 -15.41 1.64
CA PRO A 89 -9.11 -16.21 0.56
C PRO A 89 -10.62 -16.02 0.42
N ASP A 90 -11.32 -15.88 1.55
CA ASP A 90 -12.76 -15.62 1.60
C ASP A 90 -13.13 -14.14 1.35
N GLY A 91 -12.13 -13.28 1.17
CA GLY A 91 -12.28 -11.86 0.95
C GLY A 91 -12.82 -11.07 2.14
N LYS A 92 -12.99 -11.61 3.34
CA LYS A 92 -13.55 -10.84 4.48
C LYS A 92 -12.56 -9.86 5.10
N TYR A 93 -11.27 -10.15 4.98
CA TYR A 93 -10.19 -9.41 5.64
C TYR A 93 -9.12 -8.95 4.66
N ILE A 94 -8.37 -7.92 5.06
CA ILE A 94 -7.10 -7.53 4.45
C ILE A 94 -6.04 -7.56 5.55
N ALA A 95 -5.05 -8.44 5.44
CA ALA A 95 -3.87 -8.44 6.30
C ALA A 95 -2.82 -7.47 5.74
N TYR A 96 -2.15 -6.75 6.61
CA TYR A 96 -1.18 -5.72 6.23
C TYR A 96 -0.13 -5.52 7.31
N ARG A 97 1.04 -5.01 6.92
CA ARG A 97 2.07 -4.59 7.87
C ARG A 97 1.91 -3.13 8.20
N LEU A 98 2.25 -2.76 9.44
CA LEU A 98 2.23 -1.38 9.89
C LEU A 98 3.37 -1.02 10.83
N GLN A 99 3.76 0.24 10.76
CA GLN A 99 4.47 1.00 11.80
C GLN A 99 3.45 1.85 12.58
N GLN A 100 3.86 2.37 13.73
CA GLN A 100 3.03 3.22 14.61
C GLN A 100 3.69 4.57 14.92
N VAL A 101 4.98 4.74 14.64
CA VAL A 101 5.72 5.98 14.93
C VAL A 101 5.93 6.78 13.63
N PRO A 102 5.19 7.88 13.42
CA PRO A 102 5.36 8.73 12.24
C PRO A 102 6.78 9.31 12.16
N GLY A 103 7.33 9.37 10.95
CA GLY A 103 8.67 9.91 10.69
C GLY A 103 9.83 9.00 11.13
N TYR A 104 9.56 7.82 11.70
CA TYR A 104 10.58 6.88 12.13
C TYR A 104 10.62 5.65 11.23
N GLU A 105 11.40 5.72 10.15
CA GLU A 105 11.52 4.64 9.15
C GLU A 105 11.98 3.30 9.75
N SER A 106 12.68 3.31 10.90
CA SER A 106 13.14 2.11 11.59
C SER A 106 12.18 1.61 12.69
N ASP A 107 10.96 2.14 12.79
CA ASP A 107 9.94 1.62 13.72
C ASP A 107 9.57 0.17 13.38
N ARG A 108 9.19 -0.61 14.39
CA ARG A 108 8.88 -2.03 14.25
C ARG A 108 7.69 -2.30 13.32
N PHE A 109 7.89 -3.10 12.27
CA PHE A 109 6.74 -3.65 11.52
C PHE A 109 5.98 -4.68 12.36
N ARG A 110 4.68 -4.42 12.51
CA ARG A 110 3.67 -5.29 13.11
C ARG A 110 2.76 -5.85 12.02
N LEU A 111 1.99 -6.88 12.33
CA LEU A 111 0.93 -7.40 11.48
C LEU A 111 -0.43 -6.97 12.03
N ALA A 112 -1.30 -6.47 11.14
CA ALA A 112 -2.69 -6.16 11.43
C ALA A 112 -3.62 -6.83 10.42
N ILE A 113 -4.90 -6.91 10.80
CA ILE A 113 -6.01 -7.29 9.93
C ILE A 113 -7.05 -6.18 9.91
N TYR A 114 -7.50 -5.81 8.72
CA TYR A 114 -8.65 -4.95 8.48
C TYR A 114 -9.86 -5.82 8.16
N ASP A 115 -10.90 -5.74 9.01
CA ASP A 115 -12.22 -6.31 8.74
C ASP A 115 -12.99 -5.39 7.79
N ARG A 116 -13.28 -5.87 6.58
CA ARG A 116 -13.92 -5.07 5.52
C ARG A 116 -15.37 -4.74 5.84
N ALA A 117 -16.07 -5.62 6.55
CA ALA A 117 -17.47 -5.40 6.91
C ALA A 117 -17.59 -4.43 8.09
N ALA A 118 -16.75 -4.62 9.12
CA ALA A 118 -16.73 -3.75 10.30
C ALA A 118 -15.96 -2.44 10.08
N LYS A 119 -15.18 -2.34 9.00
CA LYS A 119 -14.29 -1.21 8.69
C LYS A 119 -13.33 -0.90 9.84
N LYS A 120 -12.69 -1.94 10.37
CA LYS A 120 -11.88 -1.85 11.58
C LYS A 120 -10.59 -2.65 11.46
N SER A 121 -9.49 -2.03 11.83
CA SER A 121 -8.20 -2.69 11.98
C SER A 121 -7.96 -3.24 13.39
N THR A 122 -7.30 -4.39 13.47
CA THR A 122 -6.81 -5.00 14.70
C THR A 122 -5.36 -5.43 14.52
N ILE A 123 -4.48 -4.96 15.40
CA ILE A 123 -3.06 -5.38 15.41
C ILE A 123 -2.96 -6.75 16.09
N LEU A 124 -2.41 -7.72 15.37
CA LEU A 124 -2.28 -9.11 15.84
C LEU A 124 -1.00 -9.33 16.66
N THR A 125 0.05 -8.55 16.39
CA THR A 125 1.39 -8.78 16.93
C THR A 125 1.86 -7.65 17.86
N GLU A 126 0.94 -6.95 18.52
CA GLU A 126 1.30 -5.81 19.40
C GLU A 126 2.28 -6.23 20.51
N LYS A 127 2.02 -7.40 21.11
CA LYS A 127 2.83 -7.97 22.19
C LYS A 127 4.08 -8.72 21.70
N PHE A 128 4.21 -8.92 20.40
CA PHE A 128 5.37 -9.59 19.82
C PHE A 128 6.51 -8.59 19.76
N ASP A 129 7.63 -8.90 20.40
CA ASP A 129 8.78 -8.01 20.56
C ASP A 129 9.63 -7.88 19.29
N ASN A 130 9.55 -8.85 18.39
CA ASN A 130 10.28 -8.89 17.12
C ASN A 130 9.50 -8.27 15.95
N TRP A 131 10.23 -8.03 14.87
CA TRP A 131 9.71 -7.51 13.60
C TRP A 131 9.00 -8.60 12.79
N VAL A 132 7.84 -8.27 12.22
CA VAL A 132 7.18 -9.14 11.23
C VAL A 132 7.75 -8.82 9.86
N ASP A 133 8.45 -9.77 9.26
CA ASP A 133 9.02 -9.60 7.92
C ASP A 133 8.05 -9.99 6.81
N ASP A 134 7.42 -11.16 6.96
CA ASP A 134 6.49 -11.72 5.98
C ASP A 134 5.34 -12.44 6.70
N TYR A 135 4.24 -12.64 5.98
CA TYR A 135 3.05 -13.33 6.48
C TYR A 135 2.25 -13.90 5.31
N LYS A 136 1.43 -14.90 5.61
CA LYS A 136 0.49 -15.47 4.64
C LYS A 136 -0.78 -15.91 5.34
N TRP A 137 -1.88 -15.87 4.62
CA TRP A 137 -3.10 -16.57 5.01
C TRP A 137 -2.86 -18.08 4.97
N ALA A 138 -3.45 -18.80 5.93
CA ALA A 138 -3.55 -20.24 5.82
C ALA A 138 -4.44 -20.61 4.62
N PRO A 139 -4.21 -21.77 3.97
CA PRO A 139 -5.21 -22.34 3.08
C PRO A 139 -6.48 -22.69 3.87
N ASP A 140 -7.60 -22.77 3.16
CA ASP A 140 -8.85 -23.29 3.71
C ASP A 140 -8.74 -24.79 4.08
#